data_AF-B8J771-F1
#
_entry.id   AF-B8J771-F1
#
_cell.length_a   1.000
_cell.length_b   1.000
_cell.length_c   1.000
_cell.angle_alpha   90.00
_cell.angle_beta   90.00
_cell.angle_gamma   90.00
#
_symmetry.space_group_name_H-M   'P 1'
#
loop_
_entity.id
_entity.type
_entity.pdbx_description
1 polymer ?
#
loop_
_entity_poly.entity_id
_entity_poly.type
_entity_poly.pdbx_seq_one_letter_code
_entity_poly.pdbx_strand_id
1 'polypeptide(L)'
;MGEERSPAEIIAASLATCLGPNTARTAVRTFADRALARRPEDLTRADVPALLDALRPMLRTLLGQDPADLVLAEIRARLAEPPARVRRA
;
A
#
# COMPACT_ATOMS: atom_id res chain seq x y z
N MET A 1 3.90 10.55 -19.52
CA MET A 1 4.21 11.20 -18.23
C MET A 1 4.52 10.10 -17.25
N GLY A 2 5.75 10.01 -16.76
CA GLY A 2 6.11 9.01 -15.75
C GLY A 2 5.71 9.55 -14.40
N GLU A 3 4.51 9.23 -13.93
CA GLU A 3 4.08 9.61 -12.59
C GLU A 3 4.85 8.76 -11.58
N GLU A 4 5.71 9.42 -10.80
CA GLU A 4 6.23 8.86 -9.55
C GLU A 4 5.04 8.64 -8.61
N ARG A 5 4.40 7.47 -8.73
CA ARG A 5 3.29 7.09 -7.86
C ARG A 5 3.77 7.10 -6.42
N SER A 6 3.04 7.85 -5.58
CA SER A 6 3.26 7.88 -4.14
C SER A 6 3.12 6.47 -3.53
N PRO A 7 3.75 6.20 -2.37
CA PRO A 7 3.57 4.93 -1.68
C PRO A 7 2.08 4.60 -1.45
N ALA A 8 1.27 5.61 -1.12
CA ALA A 8 -0.17 5.46 -0.94
C ALA A 8 -0.89 4.97 -2.20
N GLU A 9 -0.54 5.51 -3.37
CA GLU A 9 -1.13 5.10 -4.65
C GLU A 9 -0.70 3.69 -5.05
N ILE A 10 0.55 3.31 -4.77
CA ILE A 10 1.03 1.95 -5.02
C ILE A 10 0.26 0.95 -4.16
N ILE A 11 0.11 1.24 -2.85
CA ILE A 11 -0.65 0.39 -1.94
C ILE A 11 -2.11 0.30 -2.38
N ALA A 12 -2.74 1.44 -2.68
CA ALA A 12 -4.14 1.47 -3.12
C ALA A 12 -4.35 0.71 -4.44
N ALA A 13 -3.43 0.81 -5.40
CA ALA A 13 -3.51 0.08 -6.65
C ALA A 13 -3.38 -1.43 -6.44
N SER A 14 -2.46 -1.88 -5.57
CA SER A 14 -2.34 -3.29 -5.21
C SER A 14 -3.60 -3.82 -4.52
N LEU A 15 -4.10 -3.10 -3.52
CA LEU A 15 -5.32 -3.48 -2.79
C LEU A 15 -6.57 -3.45 -3.69
N ALA A 16 -6.60 -2.59 -4.71
CA ALA A 16 -7.74 -2.49 -5.62
C ALA A 16 -7.99 -3.78 -6.40
N THR A 17 -6.95 -4.61 -6.61
CA THR A 17 -7.10 -5.92 -7.28
C THR A 17 -7.93 -6.91 -6.45
N CYS A 18 -7.94 -6.77 -5.13
CA CYS A 18 -8.69 -7.64 -4.22
C CYS A 18 -9.98 -6.99 -3.70
N LEU A 19 -9.98 -5.67 -3.45
CA LEU A 19 -11.07 -4.96 -2.75
C LEU A 19 -11.88 -4.02 -3.65
N GLY A 20 -11.42 -3.78 -4.88
CA GLY A 20 -11.90 -2.72 -5.75
C GLY A 20 -11.29 -1.35 -5.45
N PRO A 21 -11.25 -0.44 -6.44
CA PRO A 21 -10.49 0.81 -6.37
C PRO A 21 -10.98 1.80 -5.30
N ASN A 22 -12.30 1.89 -5.10
CA ASN A 22 -12.88 2.82 -4.13
C ASN A 22 -12.59 2.39 -2.68
N THR A 23 -12.76 1.09 -2.40
CA THR A 23 -12.48 0.49 -1.10
C THR A 23 -11.00 0.62 -0.76
N ALA A 24 -10.12 0.30 -1.70
CA ALA A 24 -8.69 0.38 -1.52
C ALA A 24 -8.22 1.80 -1.17
N ARG A 25 -8.63 2.82 -1.95
CA ARG A 25 -8.27 4.22 -1.66
C ARG A 25 -8.80 4.68 -0.31
N THR A 26 -10.03 4.29 0.02
CA THR A 26 -10.65 4.65 1.31
C THR A 26 -9.92 4.01 2.46
N ALA A 27 -9.58 2.72 2.37
CA ALA A 27 -8.79 2.02 3.37
C ALA A 27 -7.43 2.70 3.59
N VAL A 28 -6.66 2.95 2.52
CA VAL A 28 -5.36 3.63 2.63
C VAL A 28 -5.50 4.98 3.32
N ARG A 29 -6.48 5.80 2.92
CA ARG A 29 -6.74 7.10 3.56
C ARG A 29 -7.09 6.96 5.04
N THR A 30 -8.01 6.06 5.39
CA THR A 30 -8.46 5.87 6.76
C THR A 30 -7.35 5.35 7.67
N PHE A 31 -6.55 4.39 7.20
CA PHE A 31 -5.47 3.83 8.01
C PHE A 31 -4.25 4.73 8.07
N ALA A 32 -3.95 5.51 7.03
CA ALA A 32 -2.92 6.54 7.10
C ALA A 32 -3.27 7.60 8.16
N ASP A 33 -4.51 8.06 8.18
CA ASP A 33 -4.98 9.04 9.16
C ASP A 33 -5.04 8.43 10.57
N ARG A 34 -5.68 7.27 10.74
CA ARG A 34 -5.91 6.70 12.08
C ARG A 34 -4.70 6.02 12.71
N ALA A 35 -3.87 5.33 11.92
CA ALA A 35 -2.73 4.59 12.46
C ALA A 35 -1.46 5.43 12.51
N LEU A 36 -1.32 6.41 11.60
CA LEU A 36 -0.08 7.17 11.43
C LEU A 36 -0.24 8.69 11.61
N ALA A 37 -1.47 9.19 11.77
CA ALA A 37 -1.77 10.63 11.79
C ALA A 37 -1.20 11.37 10.56
N ARG A 38 -1.23 10.72 9.39
CA ARG A 38 -0.69 11.23 8.13
C ARG A 38 -1.74 11.22 7.03
N ARG A 39 -1.63 12.18 6.10
CA ARG A 39 -2.39 12.12 4.84
C ARG A 39 -1.73 11.16 3.86
N PRO A 40 -2.50 10.57 2.93
CA PRO A 40 -1.95 9.74 1.85
C PRO A 40 -0.82 10.40 1.06
N GLU A 41 -0.94 11.72 0.81
CA GLU A 41 0.09 12.50 0.11
C GLU A 41 1.40 12.67 0.89
N ASP A 42 1.36 12.56 2.23
CA ASP A 42 2.51 12.71 3.13
C ASP A 42 3.16 11.37 3.53
N LEU A 43 2.67 10.26 2.97
CA LEU A 43 3.21 8.94 3.26
C LEU A 43 4.56 8.74 2.58
N THR A 44 5.55 8.38 3.38
CA THR A 44 6.88 8.02 2.91
C THR A 44 7.04 6.51 2.85
N ARG A 45 8.12 6.03 2.22
CA ARG A 45 8.46 4.60 2.22
C ARG A 45 8.74 4.05 3.63
N ALA A 46 9.17 4.90 4.56
CA ALA A 46 9.41 4.50 5.95
C ALA A 46 8.12 4.22 6.72
N ASP A 47 7.00 4.83 6.30
CA ASP A 47 5.69 4.65 6.93
C ASP A 47 4.98 3.37 6.46
N VAL A 48 5.41 2.80 5.33
CA VAL A 48 4.78 1.64 4.67
C VAL A 48 4.64 0.43 5.61
N PRO A 49 5.68 -0.02 6.34
CA PRO A 49 5.53 -1.18 7.22
C PRO A 49 4.43 -1.00 8.25
N ALA A 50 4.36 0.16 8.90
CA ALA A 50 3.37 0.45 9.92
C ALA A 50 1.95 0.54 9.34
N LEU A 51 1.80 1.11 8.13
CA LEU A 51 0.52 1.15 7.44
C LEU A 51 0.03 -0.26 7.06
N LEU A 52 0.93 -1.11 6.55
CA LEU A 52 0.60 -2.49 6.18
C LEU A 52 0.21 -3.33 7.39
N ASP A 53 0.90 -3.17 8.52
CA ASP A 53 0.54 -3.82 9.78
C ASP A 53 -0.85 -3.38 10.26
N ALA A 54 -1.19 -2.10 10.11
CA ALA A 54 -2.51 -1.57 10.46
C ALA A 54 -3.62 -2.09 9.54
N LEU A 55 -3.34 -2.31 8.25
CA LEU A 55 -4.28 -2.88 7.28
C LEU A 55 -4.51 -4.38 7.46
N ARG A 56 -3.55 -5.08 8.07
CA ARG A 56 -3.53 -6.55 8.18
C ARG A 56 -4.81 -7.16 8.78
N PRO A 57 -5.36 -6.68 9.91
CA PRO A 57 -6.58 -7.25 10.49
C PRO A 57 -7.77 -7.17 9.54
N MET A 58 -7.94 -6.03 8.87
CA MET A 58 -9.03 -5.83 7.90
C MET A 58 -8.88 -6.79 6.72
N LEU A 59 -7.67 -6.92 6.16
CA LEU A 59 -7.42 -7.81 5.03
C LEU A 59 -7.65 -9.28 5.40
N ARG A 60 -7.22 -9.72 6.59
CA ARG A 60 -7.48 -11.09 7.08
C ARG A 60 -8.97 -11.39 7.18
N THR A 61 -9.77 -10.42 7.63
CA THR A 61 -11.24 -10.58 7.70
C THR A 61 -11.88 -10.68 6.31
N LEU A 62 -11.40 -9.91 5.34
CA LEU A 62 -12.01 -9.83 4.00
C LEU A 62 -11.53 -10.93 3.05
N LEU A 63 -10.25 -11.31 3.12
CA LEU A 63 -9.61 -12.20 2.17
C LEU A 63 -9.23 -13.56 2.79
N GLY A 64 -9.29 -13.70 4.11
CA GLY A 64 -8.70 -14.80 4.84
C GLY A 64 -7.22 -14.57 5.16
N GLN A 65 -6.67 -15.43 6.01
CA GLN A 65 -5.32 -15.26 6.57
C GLN A 65 -4.21 -15.31 5.49
N ASP A 66 -4.14 -16.39 4.73
CA ASP A 66 -3.02 -16.61 3.79
C ASP A 66 -3.05 -15.62 2.61
N PRO A 67 -4.21 -15.34 1.97
CA PRO A 67 -4.26 -14.35 0.90
C PRO A 67 -3.90 -12.94 1.37
N ALA A 68 -4.30 -12.56 2.59
CA ALA A 68 -3.95 -11.27 3.16
C ALA A 68 -2.44 -11.13 3.37
N ASP A 69 -1.80 -12.15 3.96
CA ASP A 69 -0.35 -12.11 4.22
C ASP A 69 0.46 -12.11 2.90
N LEU A 70 -0.01 -12.81 1.86
CA LEU A 70 0.60 -12.78 0.53
C LEU A 70 0.55 -11.38 -0.10
N VAL A 71 -0.63 -10.74 -0.11
CA VAL A 71 -0.82 -9.40 -0.67
C VAL A 71 0.05 -8.38 0.06
N LEU A 72 0.11 -8.44 1.39
CA LEU A 72 0.95 -7.54 2.19
C LEU A 72 2.44 -7.74 1.90
N ALA A 73 2.88 -8.99 1.74
CA ALA A 73 4.27 -9.30 1.39
C ALA A 73 4.64 -8.76 0.00
N GLU A 74 3.76 -8.92 -0.99
CA GLU A 74 3.97 -8.41 -2.35
C GLU A 74 4.06 -6.88 -2.36
N ILE A 75 3.17 -6.19 -1.65
CA ILE A 75 3.20 -4.72 -1.53
C ILE A 75 4.51 -4.27 -0.88
N ARG A 76 4.95 -4.96 0.18
CA ARG A 76 6.20 -4.65 0.88
C ARG A 76 7.42 -4.83 -0.03
N ALA A 77 7.48 -5.94 -0.80
CA ALA A 77 8.56 -6.18 -1.75
C ALA A 77 8.61 -5.09 -2.83
N ARG A 78 7.46 -4.75 -3.41
CA ARG A 78 7.33 -3.72 -4.45
C ARG A 78 7.78 -2.33 -3.99
N LEU A 79 7.59 -2.01 -2.71
CA LEU A 79 7.96 -0.73 -2.13
C LEU A 79 9.37 -0.72 -1.51
N ALA A 80 9.94 -1.90 -1.23
CA ALA A 80 11.32 -2.07 -0.78
C ALA A 80 12.32 -1.97 -1.95
N GLU A 81 11.91 -2.36 -3.16
CA GLU A 81 12.75 -2.14 -4.35
C GLU A 81 12.96 -0.63 -4.59
N PRO A 82 14.22 -0.16 -4.66
CA PRO A 82 14.49 1.19 -5.15
C PRO A 82 13.95 1.29 -6.57
N PRO A 83 13.40 2.45 -7.00
CA PRO A 83 12.99 2.60 -8.39
C PRO A 83 14.19 2.25 -9.26
N ALA A 84 14.09 1.15 -10.01
CA ALA A 84 15.11 0.73 -10.95
C ALA A 84 15.36 1.94 -11.83
N ARG A 85 16.50 2.63 -11.64
CA ARG A 85 16.89 3.72 -12.51
C ARG A 85 16.93 3.09 -13.89
N VAL A 86 15.96 3.43 -14.72
CA VAL A 86 15.97 3.11 -16.14
C VAL A 86 17.25 3.74 -16.67
N ARG A 87 18.31 2.95 -16.79
CA ARG A 87 19.52 3.33 -17.53
C ARG A 87 19.06 3.47 -18.97
N ARG A 88 18.67 4.69 -19.35
CA ARG A 88 18.64 5.06 -20.76
C ARG A 88 20.09 5.03 -21.24
N ALA A 89 20.37 4.10 -22.14
CA ALA A 89 21.53 4.14 -23.03
C ALA A 89 21.34 5.25 -24.07
#